data_AF-A0A235G9E4-F1
#
_entry.id   AF-A0A235G9E4-F1
#
_cell.length_a   1.000
_cell.length_b   1.000
_cell.length_c   1.000
_cell.angle_alpha   90.00
_cell.angle_beta   90.00
_cell.angle_gamma   90.00
#
_symmetry.space_group_name_H-M   'P 1'
#
loop_
_entity.id
_entity.type
_entity.pdbx_description
1 polymer ?
#
loop_
_entity_poly.entity_id
_entity_poly.type
_entity_poly.pdbx_seq_one_letter_code
_entity_poly.pdbx_strand_id
1 'polypeptide(L)'
;MSVIILNRPHPLKQWPKAAAALSAGALALTMALGGAVGTASADTVLTPVIGVGAAPWGVAITADGARAYVANRTDNTVSVIDTTTNTVIGNPITVGIQPTGIRIAPNGNAYVTNIGAGTVSVIDTDTNTVIGNPITVGRAPR
;
A
#
# COMPACT_ATOMS: atom_id res chain seq x y z
N MET A 1 -51.72 31.56 -20.90
CA MET A 1 -50.65 32.36 -20.28
C MET A 1 -49.42 31.47 -20.20
N SER A 2 -48.41 31.76 -21.01
CA SER A 2 -47.19 30.96 -21.19
C SER A 2 -46.02 31.69 -20.53
N VAL A 3 -45.15 30.96 -19.83
CA VAL A 3 -43.80 31.42 -19.47
C VAL A 3 -42.82 30.26 -19.66
N ILE A 4 -41.81 30.50 -20.49
CA ILE A 4 -40.63 29.68 -20.77
C ILE A 4 -39.54 30.04 -19.74
N ILE A 5 -38.65 29.11 -19.35
CA ILE A 5 -37.18 29.34 -19.18
C ILE A 5 -36.43 28.02 -18.85
N LEU A 6 -35.70 27.56 -19.89
CA LEU A 6 -34.30 27.10 -20.01
C LEU A 6 -33.71 25.93 -19.19
N ASN A 7 -33.38 24.89 -19.97
CA ASN A 7 -32.30 23.91 -19.85
C ASN A 7 -30.89 24.56 -19.73
N ARG A 8 -30.07 24.09 -18.77
CA ARG A 8 -28.60 24.16 -18.84
C ARG A 8 -27.96 22.94 -18.12
N PRO A 9 -27.16 22.11 -18.82
CA PRO A 9 -26.25 21.16 -18.19
C PRO A 9 -24.96 21.83 -17.72
N HIS A 10 -24.45 21.42 -16.55
CA HIS A 10 -23.21 21.92 -15.95
C HIS A 10 -21.94 21.33 -16.63
N PRO A 11 -20.88 22.12 -16.87
CA PRO A 11 -19.71 21.69 -17.65
C PRO A 11 -18.65 20.94 -16.81
N LEU A 12 -17.99 19.98 -17.47
CA LEU A 12 -16.92 19.12 -16.96
C LEU A 12 -15.66 19.90 -16.59
N LYS A 13 -15.11 19.62 -15.41
CA LYS A 13 -13.86 20.17 -14.86
C LYS A 13 -12.66 19.67 -15.66
N GLN A 14 -12.06 20.57 -16.43
CA GLN A 14 -10.80 20.37 -17.15
C GLN A 14 -9.63 20.25 -16.15
N TRP A 15 -8.74 19.27 -16.35
CA TRP A 15 -7.48 19.13 -15.61
C TRP A 15 -6.29 19.37 -16.56
N PRO A 16 -5.20 20.02 -16.12
CA PRO A 16 -4.15 20.48 -17.02
C PRO A 16 -3.22 19.34 -17.46
N LYS A 17 -2.78 19.45 -18.72
CA LYS A 17 -1.77 18.62 -19.37
C LYS A 17 -0.39 18.85 -18.72
N ALA A 18 0.31 17.77 -18.38
CA ALA A 18 1.76 17.81 -18.20
C ALA A 18 2.36 16.55 -18.85
N ALA A 19 3.21 16.81 -19.85
CA ALA A 19 3.99 15.83 -20.58
C ALA A 19 5.24 15.46 -19.78
N ALA A 20 5.56 14.17 -19.70
CA ALA A 20 6.92 13.68 -19.48
C ALA A 20 7.05 12.31 -20.14
N ALA A 21 7.82 12.26 -21.22
CA ALA A 21 8.21 11.05 -21.91
C ALA A 21 9.31 10.33 -21.12
N LEU A 22 9.26 9.00 -21.09
CA LEU A 22 10.45 8.14 -21.06
C LEU A 22 10.08 6.75 -21.61
N SER A 23 10.90 6.31 -22.55
CA SER A 23 10.76 5.10 -23.36
C SER A 23 11.31 3.86 -22.65
N ALA A 24 10.79 2.69 -23.04
CA ALA A 24 11.53 1.51 -23.52
C ALA A 24 10.81 0.20 -23.14
N GLY A 25 10.70 -0.73 -24.10
CA GLY A 25 10.41 -2.13 -23.81
C GLY A 25 9.20 -2.75 -24.51
N ALA A 26 8.98 -2.48 -25.79
CA ALA A 26 8.07 -3.28 -26.61
C ALA A 26 8.70 -4.63 -26.96
N LEU A 27 8.00 -5.74 -26.70
CA LEU A 27 8.15 -6.96 -27.49
C LEU A 27 6.77 -7.65 -27.61
N ALA A 28 6.00 -7.28 -28.64
CA ALA A 28 4.82 -8.02 -29.05
C ALA A 28 5.15 -8.73 -30.37
N LEU A 29 5.10 -10.07 -30.35
CA LEU A 29 5.19 -10.91 -31.52
C LEU A 29 3.85 -10.82 -32.28
N THR A 30 3.84 -10.11 -33.41
CA THR A 30 2.64 -9.93 -34.24
C THR A 30 2.48 -11.11 -35.21
N MET A 31 1.35 -11.80 -35.16
CA MET A 31 0.78 -12.48 -36.33
C MET A 31 -0.60 -11.89 -36.62
N ALA A 32 -0.74 -11.33 -37.82
CA ALA A 32 -1.93 -10.65 -38.29
C ALA A 32 -2.91 -11.62 -38.94
N LEU A 33 -4.19 -11.58 -38.57
CA LEU A 33 -5.33 -11.84 -39.45
C LEU A 33 -6.52 -11.01 -38.98
N GLY A 34 -7.22 -10.42 -39.95
CA GLY A 34 -8.12 -9.27 -39.78
C GLY A 34 -9.40 -9.50 -38.98
N GLY A 35 -9.94 -8.37 -38.52
CA GLY A 35 -11.23 -8.24 -37.88
C GLY A 35 -11.26 -6.95 -37.07
N ALA A 36 -12.05 -5.97 -37.51
CA ALA A 36 -12.29 -4.75 -36.76
C ALA A 36 -13.07 -5.09 -35.48
N VAL A 37 -12.34 -5.41 -34.41
CA VAL A 37 -12.89 -5.40 -33.05
C VAL A 37 -12.63 -3.99 -32.54
N GLY A 38 -13.69 -3.22 -32.35
CA GLY A 38 -13.60 -1.96 -31.61
C GLY A 38 -12.93 -2.26 -30.28
N THR A 39 -11.68 -1.82 -30.12
CA THR A 39 -11.01 -1.90 -28.84
C THR A 39 -11.72 -0.89 -27.94
N ALA A 40 -12.67 -1.39 -27.15
CA ALA A 40 -13.04 -0.69 -25.93
C ALA A 40 -11.72 -0.42 -25.22
N SER A 41 -11.30 0.85 -25.14
CA SER A 41 -10.21 1.23 -24.26
C SER A 41 -10.69 0.85 -22.88
N ALA A 42 -10.23 -0.30 -22.39
CA ALA A 42 -10.27 -0.54 -20.97
C ALA A 42 -9.52 0.64 -20.36
N ASP A 43 -10.27 1.54 -19.73
CA ASP A 43 -9.68 2.56 -18.87
C ASP A 43 -9.02 1.77 -17.75
N THR A 44 -7.76 1.41 -18.01
CA THR A 44 -6.95 0.66 -17.07
C THR A 44 -6.65 1.68 -16.01
N VAL A 45 -7.52 1.73 -15.01
CA VAL A 45 -7.26 2.49 -13.78
C VAL A 45 -6.00 1.84 -13.22
N LEU A 46 -4.85 2.46 -13.50
CA LEU A 46 -3.59 2.15 -12.87
C LEU A 46 -3.77 2.56 -11.42
N THR A 47 -4.33 1.66 -10.62
CA THR A 47 -4.37 1.83 -9.18
C THR A 47 -2.92 1.79 -8.71
N PRO A 48 -2.42 2.85 -8.04
CA PRO A 48 -1.05 2.86 -7.56
C PRO A 48 -0.83 1.66 -6.63
N VAL A 49 0.05 0.74 -7.03
CA VAL A 49 0.43 -0.41 -6.20
C VAL A 49 1.64 0.01 -5.37
N ILE A 50 1.49 -0.04 -4.05
CA ILE A 50 2.60 0.21 -3.12
C ILE A 50 3.37 -1.11 -2.95
N GLY A 51 4.58 -1.18 -3.49
CA GLY A 51 5.43 -2.35 -3.35
C GLY A 51 5.96 -2.51 -1.92
N VAL A 52 5.38 -3.44 -1.16
CA VAL A 52 5.86 -3.87 0.16
C VAL A 52 6.59 -5.22 0.04
N GLY A 53 7.02 -5.79 1.17
CA GLY A 53 7.61 -7.12 1.21
C GLY A 53 6.62 -8.24 0.86
N ALA A 54 7.13 -9.47 0.84
CA ALA A 54 6.38 -10.65 0.42
C ALA A 54 5.35 -11.12 1.47
N ALA A 55 4.18 -11.51 0.96
CA ALA A 55 3.03 -11.98 1.72
C ALA A 55 2.59 -11.01 2.84
N PRO A 56 2.11 -9.80 2.50
CA PRO A 56 1.57 -8.87 3.48
C PRO A 56 0.34 -9.48 4.16
N TRP A 57 0.28 -9.42 5.49
CA TRP A 57 -0.79 -10.04 6.29
C TRP A 57 -1.52 -9.05 7.19
N GLY A 58 -0.77 -8.23 7.92
CA GLY A 58 -1.32 -7.26 8.86
C GLY A 58 -0.96 -5.84 8.43
N VAL A 59 -1.89 -4.90 8.65
CA VAL A 59 -1.65 -3.47 8.49
C VAL A 59 -2.16 -2.70 9.70
N ALA A 60 -1.40 -1.71 10.15
CA ALA A 60 -1.82 -0.74 11.16
C ALA A 60 -1.46 0.67 10.69
N ILE A 61 -2.28 1.65 11.05
CA ILE A 61 -2.08 3.06 10.70
C ILE A 61 -1.87 3.84 12.00
N THR A 62 -0.94 4.78 12.00
CA THR A 62 -0.70 5.68 13.13
C THR A 62 -1.93 6.53 13.43
N ALA A 63 -2.06 7.02 14.67
CA ALA A 63 -3.23 7.79 15.09
C ALA A 63 -3.40 9.12 14.32
N ASP A 64 -2.29 9.71 13.87
CA ASP A 64 -2.26 10.89 13.00
C ASP A 64 -2.56 10.57 11.53
N GLY A 65 -2.65 9.29 11.17
CA GLY A 65 -2.88 8.82 9.82
C GLY A 65 -1.67 8.94 8.89
N ALA A 66 -0.52 9.43 9.33
CA ALA A 66 0.62 9.78 8.47
C ALA A 66 1.43 8.55 8.00
N ARG A 67 1.41 7.45 8.76
CA ARG A 67 2.16 6.23 8.45
C ARG A 67 1.30 4.99 8.54
N ALA A 68 1.51 4.06 7.60
CA ALA A 68 1.00 2.70 7.69
C ALA A 68 2.16 1.70 7.84
N TYR A 69 1.98 0.71 8.69
CA TYR A 69 2.95 -0.36 8.93
C TYR A 69 2.36 -1.67 8.44
N VAL A 70 3.08 -2.36 7.56
CA VAL A 70 2.63 -3.60 6.93
C VAL A 70 3.54 -4.74 7.34
N ALA A 71 2.99 -5.78 7.97
CA ALA A 71 3.70 -6.99 8.32
C ALA A 71 3.85 -7.91 7.10
N ASN A 72 5.10 -8.15 6.69
CA ASN A 72 5.47 -8.99 5.56
C ASN A 72 5.85 -10.38 6.06
N ARG A 73 4.89 -11.31 5.99
CA ARG A 73 4.99 -12.60 6.68
C ARG A 73 6.16 -13.45 6.19
N THR A 74 6.42 -13.47 4.88
CA THR A 74 7.48 -14.32 4.31
C THR A 74 8.86 -13.72 4.54
N ASP A 75 8.96 -12.39 4.51
CA ASP A 75 10.25 -11.70 4.63
C ASP A 75 10.69 -11.50 6.08
N ASN A 76 9.80 -11.74 7.05
CA ASN A 76 10.04 -11.46 8.48
C ASN A 76 10.37 -9.98 8.75
N THR A 77 9.72 -9.09 7.99
CA THR A 77 9.92 -7.64 8.09
C THR A 77 8.59 -6.91 8.25
N VAL A 78 8.68 -5.64 8.65
CA VAL A 78 7.58 -4.66 8.58
C VAL A 78 7.98 -3.53 7.65
N SER A 79 7.17 -3.25 6.63
CA SER A 79 7.33 -2.09 5.76
C SER A 79 6.61 -0.88 6.37
N VAL A 80 7.22 0.30 6.29
CA VAL A 80 6.58 1.56 6.69
C VAL A 80 6.21 2.32 5.42
N ILE A 81 4.98 2.79 5.34
CA ILE A 81 4.42 3.53 4.20
C ILE A 81 4.07 4.92 4.69
N ASP A 82 4.52 5.94 3.96
CA ASP A 82 3.96 7.29 4.08
C ASP A 82 2.63 7.33 3.33
N THR A 83 1.55 7.62 4.05
CA THR A 83 0.18 7.62 3.50
C THR A 83 -0.13 8.86 2.68
N THR A 84 0.65 9.92 2.82
CA THR A 84 0.49 11.17 2.05
C THR A 84 1.04 11.00 0.64
N THR A 85 2.18 10.32 0.51
CA THR A 85 2.83 10.06 -0.78
C THR A 85 2.52 8.67 -1.34
N ASN A 86 1.95 7.77 -0.54
CA ASN A 86 1.73 6.36 -0.86
C ASN A 86 3.04 5.64 -1.26
N THR A 87 4.12 5.92 -0.54
CA THR A 87 5.44 5.31 -0.80
C THR A 87 5.98 4.62 0.44
N VAL A 88 6.67 3.49 0.25
CA VAL A 88 7.46 2.88 1.33
C VAL A 88 8.61 3.81 1.71
N ILE A 89 8.78 4.04 3.01
CA ILE A 89 9.84 4.87 3.56
C ILE A 89 10.84 4.03 4.35
N GLY A 90 12.12 4.32 4.16
CA GLY A 90 13.22 3.65 4.87
C GLY A 90 13.41 2.18 4.48
N ASN A 91 14.26 1.51 5.24
CA ASN A 91 14.47 0.07 5.10
C ASN A 91 13.38 -0.70 5.84
N PRO A 92 12.96 -1.88 5.34
CA PRO A 92 12.07 -2.76 6.08
C PRO A 92 12.62 -3.09 7.47
N ILE A 93 11.77 -3.04 8.48
CA ILE A 93 12.14 -3.28 9.87
C ILE A 93 12.14 -4.80 10.11
N THR A 94 13.30 -5.39 10.37
CA THR A 94 13.40 -6.81 10.70
C THR A 94 12.73 -7.11 12.03
N VAL A 95 11.85 -8.12 12.05
CA VAL A 95 11.12 -8.57 13.25
C VAL A 95 11.28 -10.08 13.43
N GLY A 96 10.48 -10.69 14.31
CA GLY A 96 10.47 -12.14 14.50
C GLY A 96 9.87 -12.90 13.30
N ILE A 97 9.89 -14.23 13.41
CA ILE A 97 9.51 -15.12 12.31
C ILE A 97 8.01 -15.15 12.07
N GLN A 98 7.63 -15.02 10.80
CA GLN A 98 6.25 -14.97 10.33
C GLN A 98 5.41 -13.93 11.08
N PRO A 99 5.68 -12.63 10.90
CA PRO A 99 4.83 -11.59 11.48
C PRO A 99 3.44 -11.65 10.85
N THR A 100 2.40 -11.54 11.69
CA THR A 100 1.00 -11.72 11.25
C THR A 100 0.14 -10.53 11.60
N GLY A 101 0.08 -10.16 12.88
CA GLY A 101 -0.70 -9.06 13.38
C GLY A 101 0.21 -7.88 13.72
N ILE A 102 -0.29 -6.67 13.53
CA ILE A 102 0.36 -5.45 13.96
C ILE A 102 -0.67 -4.50 14.56
N ARG A 103 -0.35 -3.90 15.70
CA ARG A 103 -1.19 -2.90 16.35
C ARG A 103 -0.33 -1.77 16.91
N ILE A 104 -0.69 -0.54 16.60
CA ILE A 104 -0.06 0.65 17.16
C ILE A 104 -0.81 1.04 18.43
N ALA A 105 -0.07 1.15 19.53
CA ALA A 105 -0.58 1.60 20.81
C ALA A 105 -0.52 3.13 20.89
N PRO A 106 -1.35 3.76 21.75
CA PRO A 106 -1.38 5.22 21.90
C PRO A 106 -0.05 5.84 22.37
N ASN A 107 0.88 5.03 22.89
CA ASN A 107 2.19 5.47 23.34
C ASN A 107 3.23 5.60 22.21
N GLY A 108 2.85 5.36 20.94
CA GLY A 108 3.79 5.40 19.82
C GLY A 108 4.55 4.09 19.57
N ASN A 109 4.18 2.99 20.23
CA ASN A 109 4.78 1.69 19.97
C ASN A 109 3.87 0.83 19.08
N ALA A 110 4.46 0.17 18.08
CA ALA A 110 3.80 -0.89 17.32
C ALA A 110 4.17 -2.27 17.86
N TYR A 111 3.17 -3.08 18.17
CA TYR A 111 3.33 -4.46 18.61
C TYR A 111 3.05 -5.40 17.45
N VAL A 112 4.01 -6.27 17.14
CA VAL A 112 3.96 -7.20 16.02
C VAL A 112 3.95 -8.62 16.55
N THR A 113 2.89 -9.37 16.25
CA THR A 113 2.78 -10.79 16.64
C THR A 113 3.54 -11.66 15.65
N ASN A 114 4.55 -12.40 16.13
CA ASN A 114 5.40 -13.27 15.33
C ASN A 114 4.97 -14.72 15.54
N ILE A 115 4.07 -15.23 14.69
CA ILE A 115 3.44 -16.53 14.91
C ILE A 115 4.44 -17.69 14.85
N GLY A 116 5.42 -17.59 13.96
CA GLY A 116 6.44 -18.64 13.74
C GLY A 116 7.47 -18.68 14.86
N ALA A 117 7.76 -17.53 15.47
CA ALA A 117 8.69 -17.43 16.60
C ALA A 117 8.01 -17.63 17.97
N GLY A 118 6.69 -17.46 18.08
CA GLY A 118 6.00 -17.47 19.37
C GLY A 118 6.32 -16.24 20.25
N THR A 119 6.63 -15.12 19.61
CA THR A 119 7.08 -13.88 20.26
C THR A 119 6.28 -12.68 19.78
N VAL A 120 6.42 -11.55 20.49
CA VAL A 120 5.95 -10.23 20.07
C VAL A 120 7.14 -9.30 19.95
N SER A 121 7.31 -8.68 18.79
CA SER A 121 8.29 -7.61 18.59
C SER A 121 7.64 -6.27 18.88
N VAL A 122 8.37 -5.35 19.52
CA VAL A 122 7.92 -3.97 19.77
C VAL A 122 8.76 -3.05 18.89
N ILE A 123 8.10 -2.15 18.17
CA ILE A 123 8.73 -1.15 17.30
C ILE A 123 8.37 0.22 17.82
N ASP A 124 9.36 1.10 17.95
CA ASP A 124 9.16 2.54 18.16
C ASP A 124 8.73 3.18 16.83
N THR A 125 7.56 3.81 16.76
CA THR A 125 7.06 4.41 15.52
C THR A 125 7.71 5.75 15.18
N ASP A 126 8.34 6.42 16.14
CA ASP A 126 9.02 7.69 15.91
C ASP A 126 10.36 7.44 15.20
N THR A 127 11.11 6.45 15.68
CA THR A 127 12.42 6.08 15.13
C THR A 127 12.39 4.97 14.09
N ASN A 128 11.27 4.24 13.97
CA ASN A 128 11.12 3.05 13.14
C ASN A 128 12.14 1.93 13.49
N THR A 129 12.42 1.74 14.77
CA THR A 129 13.37 0.71 15.24
C THR A 129 12.73 -0.26 16.21
N VAL A 130 13.19 -1.51 16.21
CA VAL A 130 12.77 -2.51 17.21
C VAL A 130 13.33 -2.13 18.58
N ILE A 131 12.46 -2.14 19.60
CA ILE A 131 12.81 -1.91 20.99
C ILE A 131 13.14 -3.26 21.66
N GLY A 132 14.39 -3.43 22.04
CA GLY A 132 14.84 -4.56 22.86
C GLY A 132 14.68 -5.93 22.20
N ASN A 133 14.69 -6.98 23.03
CA ASN A 133 14.49 -8.36 22.57
C ASN A 133 12.99 -8.66 22.41
N PRO A 134 12.60 -9.51 21.44
CA PRO A 134 11.22 -9.96 21.30
C PRO A 134 10.70 -10.59 22.60
N ILE A 135 9.46 -10.27 22.95
CA ILE A 135 8.78 -10.75 24.16
C ILE A 135 8.24 -12.15 23.86
N THR A 136 8.70 -13.16 24.59
CA THR A 136 8.18 -14.53 24.47
C THR A 136 6.78 -14.63 25.07
N VAL A 137 5.80 -15.04 24.27
CA VAL A 137 4.39 -15.15 24.68
C VAL A 137 3.84 -16.56 24.54
N GLY A 138 4.61 -17.48 23.93
CA GLY A 138 4.20 -18.86 23.71
C GLY A 138 3.68 -19.11 22.30
N ARG A 139 2.93 -20.19 22.10
CA ARG A 139 2.62 -20.69 20.76
C ARG A 139 1.54 -19.85 20.07
N ALA A 140 1.86 -19.37 18.87
CA ALA A 140 0.96 -18.72 17.92
C ALA A 140 0.19 -17.48 18.46
N PRO A 141 0.90 -16.42 18.88
CA PRO A 141 0.23 -15.14 19.17
C PRO A 141 -0.49 -14.61 17.93
N ARG A 142 -1.66 -14.02 18.13
CA ARG A 142 -2.50 -13.41 17.07
C ARG A 142 -2.76 -11.96 17.38
#